data_AF-B3CE22-F1
#
_entry.id   AF-B3CE22-F1
#
_cell.length_a   1.000
_cell.length_b   1.000
_cell.length_c   1.000
_cell.angle_alpha   90.00
_cell.angle_beta   90.00
_cell.angle_gamma   90.00
#
_symmetry.space_group_name_H-M   'P 1'
#
loop_
_entity.id
_entity.type
_entity.pdbx_description
1 polymer ?
#
loop_
_entity_poly.entity_id
_entity_poly.type
_entity_poly.pdbx_seq_one_letter_code
_entity_poly.pdbx_strand_id
1 'polypeptide(L)' 'MDVNEQNEQAFRFYRNRGFEVISRDETDAQGKPFPILHMQLTNY' A
#
# COMPACT_ATOMS: atom_id res chain seq x y z
N MET A 1 0.14 3.68 6.00
CA MET A 1 1.30 2.78 5.79
C MET A 1 1.40 2.59 4.30
N ASP A 2 2.54 2.95 3.73
CA ASP A 2 2.63 3.13 2.30
C ASP A 2 3.45 1.98 1.73
N VAL A 3 2.88 1.26 0.77
CA VAL A 3 3.44 0.03 0.22
C VAL A 3 3.50 0.18 -1.27
N ASN A 4 4.68 0.03 -1.87
CA ASN A 4 4.76 -0.06 -3.32
C ASN A 4 3.95 -1.27 -3.80
N GLU A 5 3.03 -1.07 -4.76
CA GLU A 5 2.12 -2.09 -5.29
C GLU A 5 2.87 -3.32 -5.83
N GLN A 6 4.08 -3.12 -6.35
CA GLN A 6 4.92 -4.20 -6.86
C GLN A 6 5.51 -5.08 -5.75
N ASN A 7 5.52 -4.60 -4.51
CA ASN A 7 5.94 -5.39 -3.35
C ASN A 7 4.78 -6.24 -2.83
N GLU A 8 4.43 -7.28 -3.58
CA GLU A 8 3.35 -8.20 -3.23
C GLU A 8 3.54 -8.86 -1.85
N GLN A 9 4.79 -9.08 -1.44
CA GLN A 9 5.08 -9.70 -0.13
C GLN A 9 4.67 -8.77 1.01
N ALA A 10 5.05 -7.48 0.95
CA ALA A 10 4.64 -6.49 1.92
C ALA A 10 3.12 -6.29 1.90
N PHE A 11 2.51 -6.20 0.73
CA PHE A 11 1.06 -6.08 0.59
C PHE A 11 0.31 -7.21 1.30
N ARG A 12 0.69 -8.48 1.03
CA ARG A 12 0.08 -9.65 1.69
C ARG A 12 0.30 -9.63 3.21
N PHE A 13 1.49 -9.23 3.65
CA PHE A 13 1.83 -9.15 5.06
C PHE A 13 0.94 -8.15 5.82
N TYR A 14 0.75 -6.94 5.30
CA TYR A 14 -0.12 -5.94 5.93
C TYR A 14 -1.59 -6.31 5.82
N ARG A 15 -2.03 -6.83 4.67
CA ARG A 15 -3.41 -7.30 4.49
C ARG A 15 -3.80 -8.38 5.50
N ASN A 16 -2.92 -9.36 5.72
CA ASN A 16 -3.15 -10.42 6.72
C ASN A 16 -3.19 -9.90 8.17
N ARG A 17 -2.67 -8.70 8.41
CA ARG A 17 -2.73 -8.01 9.71
C ARG A 17 -3.97 -7.11 9.87
N GLY A 18 -4.91 -7.15 8.93
CA GLY A 18 -6.13 -6.35 8.97
C GLY A 18 -5.97 -4.95 8.38
N PHE A 19 -4.88 -4.69 7.65
CA PHE A 19 -4.78 -3.45 6.88
C PHE A 19 -5.56 -3.55 5.58
N GLU A 20 -6.24 -2.47 5.24
CA GLU A 20 -6.97 -2.32 3.97
C GLU A 20 -6.39 -1.16 3.16
N VAL A 21 -6.51 -1.24 1.84
CA VAL A 21 -6.10 -0.16 0.93
C VAL A 21 -7.16 0.94 0.99
N ILE A 22 -6.74 2.15 1.34
CA ILE A 22 -7.61 3.33 1.42
C ILE A 22 -7.39 4.30 0.26
N SER A 23 -6.21 4.30 -0.35
CA SER A 23 -5.91 5.05 -1.57
C SER A 23 -4.73 4.47 -2.32
N ARG A 24 -4.55 4.91 -3.57
CA ARG A 24 -3.46 4.51 -4.46
C ARG A 24 -2.97 5.72 -5.24
N ASP A 25 -1.66 5.92 -5.23
CA ASP A 25 -0.99 6.86 -6.13
C ASP A 25 -0.40 6.10 -7.32
N GLU A 26 -0.47 6.70 -8.51
CA GLU A 26 0.13 6.12 -9.73
C GLU A 26 1.65 6.27 -9.76
N THR A 27 2.18 7.25 -9.01
CA THR A 27 3.60 7.58 -8.95
C THR A 27 4.08 7.72 -7.52
N ASP A 28 5.35 7.40 -7.30
CA ASP A 28 6.04 7.65 -6.02
C ASP A 28 6.32 9.16 -5.83
N ALA A 29 6.82 9.57 -4.66
CA ALA A 29 7.11 10.96 -4.30
C ALA A 29 8.07 11.70 -5.27
N GLN A 30 8.81 10.96 -6.10
CA GLN A 30 9.70 11.49 -7.14
C GLN A 30 9.09 11.55 -8.55
N GLY A 31 7.79 11.25 -8.70
CA GLY A 31 7.10 11.20 -10.00
C GLY A 31 7.46 9.99 -10.87
N LYS A 32 8.11 8.98 -10.29
CA LYS A 32 8.42 7.72 -10.99
C LYS A 32 7.17 6.83 -11.04
N PRO A 33 6.98 6.01 -12.09
CA PRO A 33 5.82 5.14 -12.27
C PRO A 33 5.89 3.90 -11.37
N PHE A 34 5.97 4.13 -10.06
CA PHE A 34 5.96 3.13 -9.01
C PHE A 34 4.71 3.38 -8.17
N PRO A 35 3.60 2.69 -8.46
CA PRO A 35 2.35 2.92 -7.76
C PRO A 35 2.50 2.62 -6.27
N ILE A 36 1.97 3.52 -5.43
CA ILE A 36 2.02 3.41 -3.98
C ILE A 36 0.61 3.15 -3.45
N LEU A 37 0.45 2.08 -2.68
CA LEU A 37 -0.77 1.76 -1.95
C LEU A 37 -0.68 2.35 -0.55
N HIS A 38 -1.65 3.20 -0.22
CA HIS A 38 -1.84 3.66 1.15
C HIS A 38 -2.75 2.69 1.86
N MET A 39 -2.23 2.06 2.90
CA MET A 39 -2.93 1.08 3.70
C MET A 39 -3.12 1.57 5.14
N GLN A 40 -4.28 1.29 5.70
CA GLN A 40 -4.63 1.62 7.09
C GLN A 40 -5.19 0.39 7.80
N LEU A 41 -4.90 0.25 9.09
CA LEU A 41 -5.48 -0.82 9.91
C LEU A 41 -6.97 -0.50 10.14
N THR A 42 -7.84 -1.35 9.62
CA THR A 42 -9.29 -1.23 9.83
C THR A 42 -9.69 -2.21 10.94
N ASN A 43 -9.32 -1.91 12.19
CA ASN A 43 -9.86 -2.62 13.36
C ASN A 43 -10.89 -1.70 14.03
N TYR A 44 -12.16 -2.10 13.99
CA TYR A 44 -13.25 -1.56 14.80
C TYR A 44 -13.35 -2.31 16.13
#